data_AF-A0A2T1G8M6-F1
#
_entry.id   AF-A0A2T1G8M6-F1
#
_cell.length_a   1.000
_cell.length_b   1.000
_cell.length_c   1.000
_cell.angle_alpha   90.00
_cell.angle_beta   90.00
_cell.angle_gamma   90.00
#
_symmetry.space_group_name_H-M   'P 1'
#
loop_
_entity.id
_entity.type
_entity.pdbx_description
1 polymer ?
#
loop_
_entity_poly.entity_id
_entity_poly.type
_entity_poly.pdbx_seq_one_letter_code
_entity_poly.pdbx_strand_id
1 'polypeptide(L)'
;MAIKDQPQPPRFRQISNVLLLLSSLFLLANIFLPNLFGEQIPRVPYSLFVHQVQEQDVVRASVGQNEIRYQLKGEGDQPGQVLTTTPIFDLDLPKLLQEKGVEFAATPPSKNGWIGSVLSWVIPPLIFVAIFQFFMNRQGGGPQGALSIGKSKAKVYVEGESAKITFADVAGVEEAKTELVEVVEFLKTPDKYTAIGARIPKGVLLVGPPGTGKTLLAKAVAGEAGVPFFSISGSEFVELFVGVGSARVRDLFEQAKKQAPCIIFIDELDAIGKSRSTGGMYGGNDEREQTLNQLLTEMDGFAAGNTTVIVLAATNRPESLDAALLRPGRFDRQVLVDRPDLSGREAILNIHSQTVKLGPDIDLKAIATRTPGFSGADLANLVNEAALLAARNKRLAVAQEDFLEAFERVVAGLEKKSRVLNEKEKKIVAYHEVGHAMVGAVMTGGGEVAKISIIPRGMAALGYTLQVPTEDRFLLDESELRGQIATLLGGRSAEEVVFGSITTGASNDLQKATDLAERMVTTYGMSKVLGPLAYDRSQQSFLGDGMGNARRAVSAQTAEAIDQEVKEIVETAHQQALDILKANRELLETITQQLLETEVVEGEALHKLLAEVLPLDKAAASV
;
A
#
# COMPACT_ATOMS: atom_id res chain seq x y z
N MET A 1 -29.56 53.21 4.01
CA MET A 1 -30.48 53.07 2.87
C MET A 1 -29.70 53.32 1.59
N ALA A 2 -29.43 52.28 0.81
CA ALA A 2 -29.05 52.36 -0.60
C ALA A 2 -29.28 50.97 -1.20
N ILE A 3 -30.50 50.74 -1.68
CA ILE A 3 -30.86 49.54 -2.43
C ILE A 3 -30.21 49.72 -3.80
N LYS A 4 -29.21 48.87 -4.11
CA LYS A 4 -28.59 48.83 -5.42
C LYS A 4 -29.44 47.92 -6.31
N ASP A 5 -30.26 48.54 -7.15
CA ASP A 5 -31.06 47.86 -8.17
C ASP A 5 -30.15 46.95 -9.02
N GLN A 6 -30.44 45.65 -8.99
CA GLN A 6 -29.86 44.71 -9.93
C GLN A 6 -30.59 44.83 -11.27
N PRO A 7 -29.89 45.02 -12.40
CA PRO A 7 -30.55 45.07 -13.70
C PRO A 7 -31.15 43.69 -14.01
N GLN A 8 -32.47 43.63 -14.20
CA GLN A 8 -33.11 42.41 -14.64
C GLN A 8 -32.52 41.99 -15.99
N PRO A 9 -32.13 40.70 -16.16
CA PRO A 9 -31.62 40.24 -17.44
C PRO A 9 -32.72 40.41 -18.50
N PRO A 10 -32.36 40.82 -19.74
CA PRO A 10 -33.34 41.08 -20.79
C PRO A 10 -34.24 39.85 -20.98
N ARG A 11 -35.57 40.03 -21.07
CA ARG A 11 -36.58 38.95 -21.18
C ARG A 11 -36.23 37.89 -22.24
N PHE A 12 -35.52 38.27 -23.30
CA PHE A 12 -35.01 37.36 -24.34
C PHE A 12 -34.05 36.28 -23.80
N ARG A 13 -33.19 36.62 -22.80
CA ARG A 13 -32.28 35.66 -22.14
C ARG A 13 -33.02 34.66 -21.25
N GLN A 14 -34.11 35.08 -20.61
CA GLN A 14 -34.93 34.16 -19.80
C GLN A 14 -35.68 33.17 -20.68
N ILE A 15 -36.26 33.65 -21.79
CA ILE A 15 -36.96 32.80 -22.77
C ILE A 15 -36.01 31.79 -23.41
N SER A 16 -34.79 32.21 -23.77
CA SER A 16 -33.77 31.31 -24.33
C SER A 16 -33.31 30.22 -23.35
N ASN A 17 -33.10 30.56 -22.07
CA ASN A 17 -32.73 29.58 -21.05
C ASN A 17 -33.87 28.58 -20.79
N VAL A 18 -35.13 29.04 -20.79
CA VAL A 18 -36.30 28.17 -20.63
C VAL A 18 -36.47 27.22 -21.82
N LEU A 19 -36.27 27.71 -23.04
CA LEU A 19 -36.27 26.89 -24.26
C LEU A 19 -35.17 25.83 -24.27
N LEU A 20 -33.97 26.17 -23.80
CA LEU A 20 -32.86 25.21 -23.67
C LEU A 20 -33.13 24.15 -22.60
N LEU A 21 -33.72 24.54 -21.47
CA LEU A 21 -34.13 23.60 -20.42
C LEU A 21 -35.21 22.65 -20.93
N LEU A 22 -36.22 23.16 -21.63
CA LEU A 22 -37.29 22.35 -22.22
C LEU A 22 -36.75 21.43 -23.33
N SER A 23 -35.82 21.90 -24.15
CA SER A 23 -35.17 21.09 -25.19
C SER A 23 -34.31 19.98 -24.58
N SER A 24 -33.52 20.29 -23.55
CA SER A 24 -32.71 19.31 -22.82
C SER A 24 -33.58 18.28 -22.10
N LEU A 25 -34.68 18.72 -21.48
CA LEU A 25 -35.65 17.84 -20.83
C LEU A 25 -36.36 16.94 -21.85
N PHE A 26 -36.72 17.48 -23.02
CA PHE A 26 -37.31 16.70 -24.12
C PHE A 26 -36.33 15.66 -24.67
N LEU A 27 -35.04 16.00 -24.79
CA LEU A 27 -33.99 15.09 -25.25
C LEU A 27 -33.73 13.97 -24.24
N LEU A 28 -33.63 14.32 -22.96
CA LEU A 28 -33.54 13.35 -21.87
C LEU A 28 -34.77 12.46 -21.83
N ALA A 29 -35.96 13.03 -21.98
CA ALA A 29 -37.21 12.28 -22.03
C ALA A 29 -37.20 11.29 -23.22
N ASN A 30 -36.78 11.72 -24.41
CA ASN A 30 -36.75 10.86 -25.60
C ASN A 30 -35.75 9.70 -25.46
N ILE A 31 -34.60 9.92 -24.81
CA ILE A 31 -33.58 8.89 -24.59
C ILE A 31 -34.00 7.91 -23.48
N PHE A 32 -34.58 8.42 -22.39
CA PHE A 32 -34.82 7.60 -21.19
C PHE A 32 -36.22 6.99 -21.10
N LEU A 33 -37.28 7.63 -21.64
CA LEU A 33 -38.63 7.05 -21.57
C LEU A 33 -38.77 5.68 -22.27
N PRO A 34 -38.17 5.42 -23.45
CA PRO A 34 -38.30 4.10 -24.09
C PRO A 34 -37.72 2.97 -23.23
N ASN A 35 -36.64 3.25 -22.49
CA ASN A 35 -36.00 2.29 -21.58
C ASN A 35 -36.75 2.12 -20.26
N LEU A 36 -37.52 3.13 -19.83
CA LEU A 36 -38.30 3.09 -18.58
C LEU A 36 -39.69 2.45 -18.76
N PHE A 37 -40.29 2.53 -19.95
CA PHE A 37 -41.67 2.08 -20.21
C PHE A 37 -41.80 0.97 -21.27
N GLY A 38 -40.69 0.45 -21.81
CA GLY A 38 -40.73 -0.71 -22.70
C GLY A 38 -41.06 -1.99 -21.94
N GLU A 39 -41.97 -2.83 -22.46
CA GLU A 39 -42.24 -4.16 -21.90
C GLU A 39 -40.96 -4.99 -21.89
N GLN A 40 -40.45 -5.29 -20.69
CA GLN A 40 -39.27 -6.15 -20.51
C GLN A 40 -39.67 -7.62 -20.64
N ILE A 41 -39.62 -8.14 -21.87
CA ILE A 41 -39.82 -9.57 -22.11
C ILE A 41 -38.55 -10.30 -21.62
N PRO A 42 -38.65 -11.30 -20.72
CA PRO A 42 -37.49 -12.00 -20.20
C PRO A 42 -36.72 -12.69 -21.33
N ARG A 43 -35.40 -12.47 -21.36
CA ARG A 43 -34.50 -13.08 -22.35
C ARG A 43 -33.89 -14.35 -21.78
N VAL A 44 -34.02 -15.44 -22.52
CA VAL A 44 -33.52 -16.76 -22.11
C VAL A 44 -32.49 -17.32 -23.09
N PRO A 45 -31.57 -18.19 -22.64
CA PRO A 45 -30.58 -18.83 -23.51
C PRO A 45 -31.23 -19.65 -24.63
N TYR A 46 -30.59 -19.68 -25.80
CA TYR A 46 -31.10 -20.43 -26.97
C TYR A 46 -31.24 -21.93 -26.69
N SER A 47 -30.33 -22.51 -25.90
CA SER A 47 -30.40 -23.91 -25.47
C SER A 47 -31.67 -24.23 -24.68
N LEU A 48 -32.13 -23.30 -23.83
CA LEU A 48 -33.37 -23.47 -23.06
C LEU A 48 -34.59 -23.46 -23.99
N PHE A 49 -34.60 -22.58 -24.99
CA PHE A 49 -35.64 -22.55 -26.01
C PHE A 49 -35.71 -23.88 -26.79
N VAL A 50 -34.57 -24.42 -27.24
CA VAL A 50 -34.52 -25.71 -27.95
C VAL A 50 -35.06 -26.84 -27.06
N HIS A 51 -34.70 -26.86 -25.77
CA HIS A 51 -35.21 -27.83 -24.81
C HIS A 51 -36.73 -27.75 -24.66
N GLN A 52 -37.27 -26.55 -24.48
CA GLN A 52 -38.72 -26.31 -24.35
C GLN A 52 -39.50 -26.67 -25.62
N VAL A 53 -38.89 -26.54 -26.80
CA VAL A 53 -39.49 -27.03 -28.06
C VAL A 53 -39.49 -28.56 -28.10
N GLN A 54 -38.44 -29.22 -27.62
CA GLN A 54 -38.36 -30.69 -27.58
C GLN A 54 -39.37 -31.30 -26.61
N GLU A 55 -39.62 -30.63 -25.48
CA GLU A 55 -40.60 -31.00 -24.45
C GLU A 55 -42.06 -30.67 -24.83
N GLN A 56 -42.30 -30.04 -25.99
CA GLN A 56 -43.62 -29.61 -26.48
C GLN A 56 -44.32 -28.52 -25.64
N ASP A 57 -43.54 -27.71 -24.95
CA ASP A 57 -44.04 -26.62 -24.12
C ASP A 57 -44.27 -25.32 -24.91
N VAL A 58 -43.85 -25.24 -26.17
CA VAL A 58 -43.96 -24.06 -27.02
C VAL A 58 -45.15 -24.16 -27.97
N VAL A 59 -46.03 -23.16 -27.97
CA VAL A 59 -47.23 -23.11 -28.84
C VAL A 59 -46.94 -22.38 -30.14
N ARG A 60 -46.26 -21.23 -30.05
CA ARG A 60 -45.95 -20.35 -31.19
C ARG A 60 -44.54 -19.81 -31.11
N ALA A 61 -43.85 -19.74 -32.25
CA ALA A 61 -42.52 -19.14 -32.36
C ALA A 61 -42.45 -18.15 -33.54
N SER A 62 -42.17 -16.89 -33.25
CA SER A 62 -41.87 -15.86 -34.24
C SER A 62 -40.36 -15.73 -34.41
N VAL A 63 -39.84 -16.16 -35.55
CA VAL A 63 -38.41 -16.16 -35.85
C VAL A 63 -38.05 -14.87 -36.59
N GLY A 64 -37.35 -13.95 -35.91
CA GLY A 64 -36.79 -12.73 -36.48
C GLY A 64 -35.27 -12.83 -36.71
N GLN A 65 -34.70 -11.84 -37.40
CA GLN A 65 -33.26 -11.81 -37.68
C GLN A 65 -32.40 -11.57 -36.43
N ASN A 66 -32.88 -10.77 -35.48
CA ASN A 66 -32.14 -10.38 -34.28
C ASN A 66 -32.69 -11.01 -32.99
N GLU A 67 -33.93 -11.51 -33.02
CA GLU A 67 -34.60 -12.11 -31.88
C GLU A 67 -35.64 -13.15 -32.31
N ILE A 68 -35.78 -14.22 -31.52
CA ILE A 68 -36.86 -15.20 -31.63
C ILE A 68 -37.77 -14.96 -30.44
N ARG A 69 -39.04 -14.63 -30.69
CA ARG A 69 -40.07 -14.53 -29.64
C ARG A 69 -40.94 -15.77 -29.67
N TYR A 70 -41.14 -16.41 -28.54
CA TYR A 70 -41.97 -17.62 -28.48
C TYR A 70 -42.86 -17.62 -27.24
N GLN A 71 -43.98 -18.34 -27.35
CA GLN A 71 -45.00 -18.40 -26.32
C GLN A 71 -45.10 -19.82 -25.77
N LEU A 72 -45.02 -19.95 -24.44
CA LEU A 72 -45.20 -21.22 -23.75
C LEU A 72 -46.69 -21.58 -23.64
N LYS A 73 -46.96 -22.87 -23.41
CA LYS A 73 -48.30 -23.38 -23.12
C LYS A 73 -48.74 -22.88 -21.75
N GLY A 74 -49.92 -22.28 -21.67
CA GLY A 74 -50.48 -21.82 -20.39
C GLY A 74 -51.18 -22.94 -19.63
N GLU A 75 -51.33 -22.77 -18.32
CA GLU A 75 -52.18 -23.64 -17.49
C GLU A 75 -53.64 -23.17 -17.61
N GLY A 76 -54.51 -24.00 -18.20
CA GLY A 76 -55.93 -23.68 -18.41
C GLY A 76 -56.20 -22.72 -19.59
N ASP A 77 -57.19 -21.84 -19.45
CA ASP A 77 -57.65 -20.89 -20.50
C ASP A 77 -56.85 -19.57 -20.52
N GLN A 78 -55.69 -19.52 -19.82
CA GLN A 78 -54.81 -18.35 -19.80
C GLN A 78 -53.67 -18.51 -20.81
N PRO A 79 -53.34 -17.47 -21.61
CA PRO A 79 -52.20 -17.51 -22.51
C PRO A 79 -50.89 -17.61 -21.72
N GLY A 80 -50.03 -18.57 -22.08
CA GLY A 80 -48.74 -18.77 -21.41
C GLY A 80 -47.73 -17.65 -21.69
N GLN A 81 -46.67 -17.62 -20.89
CA GLN A 81 -45.67 -16.56 -20.90
C GLN A 81 -44.96 -16.44 -22.25
N VAL A 82 -44.72 -15.20 -22.69
CA VAL A 82 -43.91 -14.90 -23.87
C VAL A 82 -42.47 -14.68 -23.44
N LEU A 83 -41.54 -15.38 -24.09
CA LEU A 83 -40.10 -15.30 -23.85
C LEU A 83 -39.38 -14.91 -25.14
N THR A 84 -38.18 -14.35 -25.00
CA THR A 84 -37.33 -13.99 -26.15
C THR A 84 -35.97 -14.67 -26.07
N THR A 85 -35.45 -15.15 -27.19
CA THR A 85 -34.08 -15.65 -27.28
C THR A 85 -33.35 -15.08 -28.49
N THR A 86 -32.03 -15.25 -28.52
CA THR A 86 -31.18 -14.79 -29.63
C THR A 86 -31.06 -15.91 -30.65
N PRO A 87 -31.37 -15.69 -31.93
CA PRO A 87 -31.18 -16.70 -32.95
C PRO A 87 -29.69 -17.03 -33.09
N ILE A 88 -29.35 -18.31 -32.99
CA ILE A 88 -28.08 -18.86 -33.49
C ILE A 88 -28.37 -19.36 -34.91
N PHE A 89 -27.38 -19.31 -35.80
CA PHE A 89 -27.53 -19.83 -37.16
C PHE A 89 -27.69 -21.35 -37.14
N ASP A 90 -28.94 -21.80 -37.03
CA ASP A 90 -29.34 -23.20 -36.96
C ASP A 90 -30.26 -23.52 -38.17
N LEU A 91 -29.75 -24.36 -39.08
CA LEU A 91 -30.42 -24.76 -40.31
C LEU A 91 -31.50 -25.83 -40.07
N ASP A 92 -31.50 -26.50 -38.92
CA ASP A 92 -32.42 -27.59 -38.60
C ASP A 92 -33.58 -27.15 -37.69
N LEU A 93 -33.51 -25.93 -37.12
CA LEU A 93 -34.56 -25.36 -36.27
C LEU A 93 -35.97 -25.37 -36.91
N PRO A 94 -36.18 -25.01 -38.20
CA PRO A 94 -37.50 -25.06 -38.80
C PRO A 94 -38.07 -26.48 -38.91
N LYS A 95 -37.21 -27.48 -39.15
CA LYS A 95 -37.62 -28.90 -39.18
C LYS A 95 -38.04 -29.37 -37.80
N LEU A 96 -37.27 -28.99 -36.76
CA LEU A 96 -37.58 -29.31 -35.36
C LEU A 96 -38.93 -28.73 -34.92
N LEU A 97 -39.20 -27.47 -35.28
CA LEU A 97 -40.49 -26.81 -34.98
C LEU A 97 -41.66 -27.49 -35.70
N GLN A 98 -41.46 -27.91 -36.96
CA GLN A 98 -42.46 -28.64 -37.73
C GLN A 98 -42.73 -30.04 -37.17
N GLU A 99 -41.69 -30.80 -36.79
CA GLU A 99 -41.81 -32.15 -36.23
C GLU A 99 -42.56 -32.15 -34.89
N LYS A 100 -42.38 -31.10 -34.09
CA LYS A 100 -43.02 -30.95 -32.78
C LYS A 100 -44.37 -30.22 -32.84
N GLY A 101 -44.82 -29.80 -34.03
CA GLY A 101 -46.14 -29.19 -34.24
C GLY A 101 -46.29 -27.75 -33.75
N VAL A 102 -45.19 -27.01 -33.65
CA VAL A 102 -45.19 -25.60 -33.20
C VAL A 102 -45.57 -24.69 -34.37
N GLU A 103 -46.50 -23.75 -34.17
CA GLU A 103 -46.86 -22.78 -35.20
C GLU A 103 -45.76 -21.69 -35.29
N PHE A 104 -45.05 -21.61 -36.42
CA PHE A 104 -43.96 -20.66 -36.61
C PHE A 104 -44.19 -19.66 -37.73
N ALA A 105 -43.79 -18.41 -37.51
CA ALA A 105 -43.93 -17.31 -38.47
C ALA A 105 -42.65 -16.46 -38.51
N ALA A 106 -42.34 -15.87 -39.67
CA ALA A 106 -41.27 -14.88 -39.78
C ALA A 106 -41.84 -13.48 -39.49
N THR A 107 -41.14 -12.69 -38.66
CA THR A 107 -41.52 -11.29 -38.46
C THR A 107 -41.14 -10.44 -39.68
N PRO A 108 -42.06 -9.62 -40.24
CA PRO A 108 -41.72 -8.76 -41.36
C PRO A 108 -40.66 -7.72 -40.92
N PRO A 109 -39.61 -7.45 -41.73
CA PRO A 109 -38.60 -6.45 -41.39
C PRO A 109 -39.27 -5.07 -41.26
N SER A 110 -38.96 -4.35 -40.17
CA SER A 110 -39.54 -3.04 -39.88
C SER A 110 -39.15 -2.02 -40.96
N LYS A 111 -40.02 -1.80 -41.95
CA LYS A 111 -39.88 -0.70 -42.90
C LYS A 111 -40.41 0.57 -42.24
N ASN A 112 -39.51 1.37 -41.63
CA ASN A 112 -39.53 2.84 -41.55
C ASN A 112 -38.65 3.42 -40.41
N GLY A 113 -37.38 3.02 -40.31
CA GLY A 113 -36.42 3.57 -39.33
C GLY A 113 -35.58 4.76 -39.83
N TRP A 114 -35.63 5.11 -41.12
CA TRP A 114 -34.64 6.03 -41.71
C TRP A 114 -34.81 7.48 -41.24
N ILE A 115 -36.04 7.99 -41.13
CA ILE A 115 -36.31 9.36 -40.65
C ILE A 115 -35.93 9.49 -39.16
N GLY A 116 -36.26 8.48 -38.36
CA GLY A 116 -35.86 8.44 -36.94
C GLY A 116 -34.34 8.36 -36.75
N SER A 117 -33.66 7.57 -37.58
CA SER A 117 -32.19 7.43 -37.54
C SER A 117 -31.50 8.74 -37.95
N VAL A 118 -31.96 9.40 -39.02
CA VAL A 118 -31.41 10.70 -39.47
C VAL A 118 -31.66 11.79 -38.44
N LEU A 119 -32.86 11.87 -37.85
CA LEU A 119 -33.13 12.84 -36.76
C LEU A 119 -32.22 12.58 -35.55
N SER A 120 -32.02 11.31 -35.17
CA SER A 120 -31.15 10.94 -34.04
C SER A 120 -29.68 11.29 -34.27
N TRP A 121 -29.23 11.35 -35.52
CA TRP A 121 -27.85 11.68 -35.86
C TRP A 121 -27.62 13.18 -36.04
N VAL A 122 -28.65 13.92 -36.47
CA VAL A 122 -28.54 15.34 -36.80
C VAL A 122 -28.86 16.25 -35.62
N ILE A 123 -29.82 15.87 -34.76
CA ILE A 123 -30.28 16.70 -33.65
C ILE A 123 -29.21 16.87 -32.55
N PRO A 124 -28.53 15.81 -32.07
CA PRO A 124 -27.55 15.94 -31.00
C PRO A 124 -26.34 16.84 -31.36
N PRO A 125 -25.73 16.73 -32.56
CA PRO A 125 -24.66 17.65 -32.97
C PRO A 125 -25.12 19.10 -33.07
N LEU A 126 -26.34 19.34 -33.58
CA LEU A 126 -26.89 20.70 -33.69
C LEU A 126 -27.10 21.37 -32.32
N ILE A 127 -27.61 20.60 -31.35
CA ILE A 127 -27.78 21.08 -29.97
C ILE A 127 -26.41 21.31 -29.32
N PHE A 128 -25.44 20.43 -29.56
CA PHE A 128 -24.08 20.61 -29.05
C PHE A 128 -23.41 21.87 -29.61
N VAL A 129 -23.53 22.13 -30.92
CA VAL A 129 -23.01 23.34 -31.56
C VAL A 129 -23.70 24.59 -31.01
N ALA A 130 -25.02 24.55 -30.80
CA ALA A 130 -25.76 25.67 -30.22
C ALA A 130 -25.33 25.99 -28.78
N ILE A 131 -25.13 24.96 -27.95
CA ILE A 131 -24.61 25.11 -26.58
C ILE A 131 -23.16 25.62 -26.60
N PHE A 132 -22.32 25.09 -27.49
CA PHE A 132 -20.92 25.47 -27.62
C PHE A 132 -20.76 26.93 -28.04
N GLN A 133 -21.53 27.41 -29.03
CA GLN A 133 -21.56 28.83 -29.40
C GLN A 133 -22.13 29.73 -28.28
N PHE A 134 -23.12 29.25 -27.53
CA PHE A 134 -23.69 29.99 -26.41
C PHE A 134 -22.69 30.17 -25.26
N PHE A 135 -21.87 29.16 -24.95
CA PHE A 135 -20.81 29.27 -23.94
C PHE A 135 -19.64 30.14 -24.41
N MET A 136 -19.23 30.03 -25.68
CA MET A 136 -18.18 30.88 -26.25
C MET A 136 -18.55 32.37 -26.22
N ASN A 137 -19.82 32.70 -26.49
CA ASN A 137 -20.28 34.08 -26.46
C ASN A 137 -20.53 34.62 -25.04
N ARG A 138 -20.42 33.77 -24.00
CA ARG A 138 -20.63 34.15 -22.59
C ARG A 138 -19.31 34.41 -21.84
N GLN A 139 -18.19 33.90 -22.36
CA GLN A 139 -16.86 34.16 -21.84
C GLN A 139 -16.11 35.04 -22.85
N GLY A 140 -16.11 36.35 -22.61
CA GLY A 140 -15.44 37.34 -23.47
C GLY A 140 -13.93 37.18 -23.52
N GLY A 141 -13.44 36.19 -24.27
CA GLY A 141 -12.04 35.94 -24.51
C GLY A 141 -11.93 34.98 -25.69
N GLY A 142 -11.33 35.44 -26.78
CA GLY A 142 -11.12 34.65 -27.99
C GLY A 142 -10.24 33.40 -27.78
N PRO A 143 -9.74 32.78 -28.87
CA PRO A 143 -9.06 31.48 -28.86
C PRO A 143 -7.82 31.33 -27.94
N GLN A 144 -7.44 32.37 -27.22
CA GLN A 144 -6.36 32.40 -26.23
C GLN A 144 -6.71 31.75 -24.87
N GLY A 145 -8.00 31.55 -24.55
CA GLY A 145 -8.41 30.90 -23.30
C GLY A 145 -8.13 29.40 -23.25
N ALA A 146 -8.30 28.70 -24.38
CA ALA A 146 -8.05 27.25 -24.49
C ALA A 146 -6.56 26.88 -24.41
N LEU A 147 -5.67 27.81 -24.79
CA LEU A 147 -4.21 27.64 -24.72
C LEU A 147 -3.63 27.81 -23.31
N SER A 148 -4.45 28.17 -22.31
CA SER A 148 -4.00 28.37 -20.93
C SER A 148 -4.02 27.09 -20.06
N ILE A 149 -4.49 25.97 -20.60
CA ILE A 149 -4.50 24.65 -19.93
C ILE A 149 -3.08 24.12 -19.64
N GLY A 150 -2.05 24.64 -20.33
CA GLY A 150 -0.65 24.22 -20.16
C GLY A 150 0.18 25.05 -19.16
N LYS A 151 -0.34 26.15 -18.61
CA LYS A 151 0.39 26.93 -17.58
C LYS A 151 -0.02 26.43 -16.20
N SER A 152 0.89 25.71 -15.56
CA SER A 152 0.68 25.07 -14.27
C SER A 152 0.25 26.10 -13.20
N LYS A 153 -0.89 25.84 -12.56
CA LYS A 153 -1.29 26.43 -11.26
C LYS A 153 -0.65 25.67 -10.09
N ALA A 154 0.49 25.01 -10.27
CA ALA A 154 1.25 24.51 -9.14
C ALA A 154 1.75 25.73 -8.34
N LYS A 155 1.23 25.89 -7.13
CA LYS A 155 1.88 26.72 -6.12
C LYS A 155 3.22 26.05 -5.83
N VAL A 156 4.25 26.45 -6.55
CA VAL A 156 5.63 26.19 -6.16
C VAL A 156 5.78 26.87 -4.79
N TYR A 157 5.67 26.08 -3.73
CA TYR A 157 5.84 26.56 -2.37
C TYR A 157 7.31 26.95 -2.23
N VAL A 158 7.60 28.25 -2.39
CA VAL A 158 8.77 28.85 -1.77
C VAL A 158 8.42 28.87 -0.29
N GLU A 159 8.74 27.80 0.42
CA GLU A 159 8.60 27.78 1.88
C GLU A 159 9.56 28.83 2.44
N GLY A 160 9.10 30.06 2.65
CA GLY A 160 9.82 31.05 3.46
C GLY A 160 10.06 30.59 4.91
N GLU A 161 9.56 29.41 5.28
CA GLU A 161 9.75 28.73 6.56
C GLU A 161 10.86 27.67 6.55
N SER A 162 11.45 27.32 5.40
CA SER A 162 12.57 26.36 5.35
C SER A 162 13.82 26.84 6.11
N ALA A 163 13.89 28.14 6.42
CA ALA A 163 14.91 28.73 7.29
C ALA A 163 14.80 28.31 8.78
N LYS A 164 13.75 27.60 9.20
CA LYS A 164 13.55 27.21 10.61
C LYS A 164 14.15 25.86 11.01
N ILE A 165 14.30 24.92 10.07
CA ILE A 165 14.72 23.54 10.36
C ILE A 165 16.20 23.41 9.99
N THR A 166 17.00 22.93 10.93
CA THR A 166 18.47 22.78 10.80
C THR A 166 18.91 21.35 11.11
N PHE A 167 20.21 21.04 11.02
CA PHE A 167 20.69 19.70 11.40
C PHE A 167 20.53 19.40 12.90
N ALA A 168 20.29 20.43 13.73
CA ALA A 168 19.97 20.25 15.15
C ALA A 168 18.59 19.60 15.38
N ASP A 169 17.67 19.75 14.44
CA ASP A 169 16.30 19.21 14.53
C ASP A 169 16.18 17.79 13.95
N VAL A 170 17.29 17.24 13.45
CA VAL A 170 17.38 15.89 12.89
C VAL A 170 18.31 15.08 13.78
N ALA A 171 18.00 13.82 14.07
CA ALA A 171 18.87 12.94 14.86
C ALA A 171 18.83 11.50 14.34
N GLY A 172 19.83 10.70 14.74
CA GLY A 172 19.90 9.28 14.41
C GLY A 172 20.32 8.94 12.98
N VAL A 173 20.86 9.92 12.25
CA VAL A 173 21.31 9.78 10.85
C VAL A 173 22.63 10.55 10.63
N GLU A 174 23.60 10.38 11.53
CA GLU A 174 24.84 11.19 11.56
C GLU A 174 25.74 10.97 10.34
N GLU A 175 25.77 9.74 9.80
CA GLU A 175 26.48 9.40 8.58
C GLU A 175 25.89 10.15 7.39
N ALA A 176 24.56 10.14 7.27
CA ALA A 176 23.85 10.86 6.21
C ALA A 176 24.04 12.37 6.33
N LYS A 177 24.02 12.92 7.55
CA LYS A 177 24.33 14.34 7.79
C LYS A 177 25.74 14.70 7.33
N THR A 178 26.73 13.88 7.69
CA THR A 178 28.14 14.12 7.33
C THR A 178 28.32 14.22 5.82
N GLU A 179 27.67 13.33 5.05
CA GLU A 179 27.68 13.41 3.59
C GLU A 179 26.99 14.67 3.04
N LEU A 180 25.92 15.11 3.67
CA LEU A 180 25.16 16.28 3.24
C LEU A 180 25.77 17.62 3.69
N VAL A 181 26.68 17.62 4.67
CA VAL A 181 27.46 18.82 5.04
C VAL A 181 28.27 19.32 3.84
N GLU A 182 28.78 18.42 3.00
CA GLU A 182 29.46 18.82 1.76
C GLU A 182 28.51 19.57 0.81
N VAL A 183 27.26 19.11 0.69
CA VAL A 183 26.22 19.75 -0.12
C VAL A 183 25.90 21.16 0.40
N VAL A 184 25.85 21.33 1.72
CA VAL A 184 25.69 22.64 2.36
C VAL A 184 26.87 23.56 2.03
N GLU A 185 28.10 23.07 2.13
CA GLU A 185 29.31 23.85 1.85
C GLU A 185 29.41 24.25 0.36
N PHE A 186 28.99 23.38 -0.57
CA PHE A 186 28.89 23.70 -2.00
C PHE A 186 27.90 24.85 -2.28
N LEU A 187 26.80 24.93 -1.53
CA LEU A 187 25.81 26.01 -1.65
C LEU A 187 26.30 27.31 -1.03
N LYS A 188 27.04 27.25 0.08
CA LYS A 188 27.59 28.42 0.77
C LYS A 188 28.81 29.02 0.07
N THR A 189 29.73 28.17 -0.41
CA THR A 189 31.03 28.59 -0.95
C THR A 189 31.40 27.86 -2.25
N PRO A 190 30.59 27.99 -3.33
CA PRO A 190 30.83 27.27 -4.58
C PRO A 190 32.18 27.59 -5.23
N ASP A 191 32.66 28.83 -5.11
CA ASP A 191 33.91 29.32 -5.72
C ASP A 191 35.16 28.57 -5.24
N LYS A 192 35.16 28.12 -3.98
CA LYS A 192 36.26 27.36 -3.38
C LYS A 192 36.49 26.03 -4.10
N TYR A 193 35.41 25.40 -4.59
CA TYR A 193 35.45 24.12 -5.27
C TYR A 193 35.68 24.27 -6.77
N THR A 194 35.07 25.27 -7.40
CA THR A 194 35.31 25.54 -8.82
C THR A 194 36.76 25.98 -9.08
N ALA A 195 37.38 26.72 -8.16
CA ALA A 195 38.79 27.14 -8.26
C ALA A 195 39.78 25.96 -8.32
N ILE A 196 39.46 24.83 -7.68
CA ILE A 196 40.28 23.61 -7.71
C ILE A 196 39.84 22.63 -8.79
N GLY A 197 38.86 22.99 -9.63
CA GLY A 197 38.33 22.16 -10.71
C GLY A 197 37.38 21.05 -10.25
N ALA A 198 36.91 21.09 -9.00
CA ALA A 198 35.91 20.13 -8.51
C ALA A 198 34.55 20.40 -9.17
N ARG A 199 33.86 19.33 -9.56
CA ARG A 199 32.50 19.40 -10.11
C ARG A 199 31.50 19.28 -8.97
N ILE A 200 30.60 20.24 -8.88
CA ILE A 200 29.51 20.22 -7.90
C ILE A 200 28.53 19.12 -8.30
N PRO A 201 28.11 18.22 -7.38
CA PRO A 201 27.10 17.22 -7.67
C PRO A 201 25.79 17.93 -8.04
N LYS A 202 25.20 17.52 -9.15
CA LYS A 202 23.95 18.11 -9.64
C LYS A 202 22.73 17.54 -8.92
N GLY A 203 22.82 16.29 -8.47
CA GLY A 203 21.72 15.62 -7.81
C GLY A 203 22.18 14.63 -6.74
N VAL A 204 21.45 14.62 -5.62
CA VAL A 204 21.67 13.68 -4.52
C VAL A 204 20.38 12.90 -4.27
N LEU A 205 20.49 11.58 -4.25
CA LEU A 205 19.37 10.69 -3.96
C LEU A 205 19.45 10.20 -2.51
N LEU A 206 18.46 10.57 -1.70
CA LEU A 206 18.24 10.06 -0.36
C LEU A 206 17.48 8.73 -0.44
N VAL A 207 18.11 7.65 0.01
CA VAL A 207 17.59 6.30 -0.08
C VAL A 207 17.37 5.75 1.31
N GLY A 208 16.21 5.16 1.57
CA GLY A 208 16.02 4.43 2.82
C GLY A 208 14.56 4.12 3.11
N PRO A 209 14.27 3.36 4.19
CA PRO A 209 12.91 3.00 4.57
C PRO A 209 11.99 4.22 4.77
N PRO A 210 10.65 4.06 4.65
CA PRO A 210 9.73 5.15 4.97
C PRO A 210 9.89 5.57 6.44
N GLY A 211 9.65 6.85 6.72
CA GLY A 211 9.67 7.37 8.10
C GLY A 211 11.05 7.65 8.70
N THR A 212 12.16 7.47 7.96
CA THR A 212 13.53 7.78 8.44
C THR A 212 13.91 9.27 8.36
N GLY A 213 12.97 10.15 8.00
CA GLY A 213 13.22 11.59 8.00
C GLY A 213 13.90 12.14 6.74
N LYS A 214 13.86 11.44 5.60
CA LYS A 214 14.44 11.92 4.32
C LYS A 214 14.01 13.34 3.94
N THR A 215 12.71 13.62 3.99
CA THR A 215 12.14 14.95 3.71
C THR A 215 12.58 16.00 4.73
N LEU A 216 12.66 15.61 6.01
CA LEU A 216 13.13 16.49 7.09
C LEU A 216 14.62 16.83 6.92
N LEU A 217 15.43 15.84 6.56
CA LEU A 217 16.86 16.00 6.28
C LEU A 217 17.10 16.90 5.07
N ALA A 218 16.32 16.76 4.00
CA ALA A 218 16.41 17.66 2.85
C ALA A 218 16.06 19.13 3.21
N LYS A 219 15.06 19.34 4.07
CA LYS A 219 14.73 20.67 4.60
C LYS A 219 15.86 21.23 5.47
N ALA A 220 16.47 20.38 6.32
CA ALA A 220 17.61 20.77 7.15
C ALA A 220 18.82 21.21 6.33
N VAL A 221 19.13 20.54 5.21
CA VAL A 221 20.19 20.95 4.28
C VAL A 221 19.94 22.37 3.76
N ALA A 222 18.70 22.68 3.38
CA ALA A 222 18.33 24.01 2.89
C ALA A 222 18.42 25.09 4.00
N GLY A 223 17.94 24.77 5.21
CA GLY A 223 18.02 25.65 6.36
C GLY A 223 19.45 25.94 6.79
N GLU A 224 20.32 24.92 6.80
CA GLU A 224 21.75 25.07 7.08
C GLU A 224 22.47 25.89 6.01
N ALA A 225 22.13 25.69 4.73
CA ALA A 225 22.68 26.46 3.62
C ALA A 225 22.11 27.90 3.55
N GLY A 226 20.95 28.15 4.16
CA GLY A 226 20.26 29.44 4.10
C GLY A 226 19.72 29.77 2.70
N VAL A 227 19.37 28.76 1.90
CA VAL A 227 18.91 28.91 0.51
C VAL A 227 17.42 28.59 0.35
N PRO A 228 16.74 29.12 -0.69
CA PRO A 228 15.36 28.74 -0.99
C PRO A 228 15.20 27.23 -1.22
N PHE A 229 14.11 26.68 -0.71
CA PHE A 229 13.75 25.27 -0.83
C PHE A 229 12.46 25.10 -1.64
N PHE A 230 12.55 24.37 -2.75
CA PHE A 230 11.42 24.04 -3.62
C PHE A 230 11.04 22.58 -3.39
N SER A 231 9.87 22.31 -2.82
CA SER A 231 9.40 20.93 -2.57
C SER A 231 8.28 20.54 -3.53
N ILE A 232 8.38 19.34 -4.11
CA ILE A 232 7.32 18.73 -4.93
C ILE A 232 7.31 17.21 -4.71
N SER A 233 6.13 16.59 -4.72
CA SER A 233 6.03 15.12 -4.76
C SER A 233 6.12 14.61 -6.19
N GLY A 234 6.85 13.51 -6.39
CA GLY A 234 6.95 12.80 -7.67
C GLY A 234 5.59 12.41 -8.24
N SER A 235 4.62 12.13 -7.37
CA SER A 235 3.24 11.81 -7.76
C SER A 235 2.52 12.99 -8.45
N GLU A 236 2.88 14.24 -8.15
CA GLU A 236 2.28 15.43 -8.77
C GLU A 236 2.67 15.59 -10.24
N PHE A 237 3.68 14.86 -10.69
CA PHE A 237 4.08 14.85 -12.10
C PHE A 237 3.30 13.84 -12.94
N VAL A 238 2.56 12.92 -12.31
CA VAL A 238 1.78 11.89 -12.99
C VAL A 238 0.33 12.37 -13.14
N GLU A 239 -0.07 12.71 -14.36
CA GLU A 239 -1.38 13.28 -14.67
C GLU A 239 -2.09 12.52 -15.79
N LEU A 240 -3.42 12.66 -15.89
CA LEU A 240 -4.22 12.02 -16.95
C LEU A 240 -3.93 12.60 -18.35
N PHE A 241 -3.36 13.80 -18.41
CA PHE A 241 -3.12 14.52 -19.66
C PHE A 241 -1.64 14.44 -20.06
N VAL A 242 -1.39 13.85 -21.23
CA VAL A 242 -0.05 13.73 -21.81
C VAL A 242 0.62 15.10 -21.94
N GLY A 243 1.86 15.20 -21.47
CA GLY A 243 2.69 16.41 -21.56
C GLY A 243 2.49 17.43 -20.44
N VAL A 244 1.49 17.28 -19.57
CA VAL A 244 1.32 18.18 -18.41
C VAL A 244 2.46 17.99 -17.41
N GLY A 245 2.85 16.75 -17.12
CA GLY A 245 3.99 16.43 -16.25
C GLY A 245 5.29 17.08 -16.75
N SER A 246 5.63 16.91 -18.03
CA SER A 246 6.80 17.55 -18.64
C SER A 246 6.79 19.07 -18.56
N ALA A 247 5.64 19.72 -18.76
CA ALA A 247 5.52 21.18 -18.62
C ALA A 247 5.79 21.64 -17.19
N ARG A 248 5.28 20.91 -16.18
CA ARG A 248 5.56 21.21 -14.76
C ARG A 248 7.04 21.09 -14.42
N VAL A 249 7.72 20.07 -14.93
CA VAL A 249 9.17 19.90 -14.73
C VAL A 249 9.92 21.12 -15.29
N ARG A 250 9.59 21.58 -16.50
CA ARG A 250 10.21 22.79 -17.08
C ARG A 250 9.96 24.03 -16.23
N ASP A 251 8.71 24.27 -15.86
CA ASP A 251 8.31 25.44 -15.07
C ASP A 251 9.02 25.46 -13.70
N LEU A 252 9.14 24.30 -13.04
CA LEU A 252 9.86 24.15 -11.77
C LEU A 252 11.33 24.56 -11.91
N PHE A 253 12.01 24.04 -12.92
CA PHE A 253 13.42 24.31 -13.15
C PHE A 253 13.68 25.75 -13.60
N GLU A 254 12.79 26.36 -14.39
CA GLU A 254 12.87 27.78 -14.73
C GLU A 254 12.71 28.70 -13.51
N GLN A 255 11.82 28.35 -12.58
CA GLN A 255 11.65 29.11 -11.33
C GLN A 255 12.86 28.97 -10.40
N ALA A 256 13.39 27.76 -10.26
CA ALA A 256 14.60 27.50 -9.48
C ALA A 256 15.81 28.28 -10.03
N LYS A 257 15.99 28.32 -11.35
CA LYS A 257 17.06 29.10 -12.01
C LYS A 257 17.01 30.60 -11.66
N LYS A 258 15.81 31.17 -11.49
CA LYS A 258 15.63 32.59 -11.11
C LYS A 258 15.96 32.89 -9.65
N GLN A 259 15.96 31.88 -8.78
CA GLN A 259 16.22 32.00 -7.34
C GLN A 259 17.50 31.28 -6.91
N ALA A 260 18.41 30.97 -7.85
CA ALA A 260 19.69 30.36 -7.55
C ALA A 260 20.57 31.31 -6.68
N PRO A 261 21.31 30.80 -5.69
CA PRO A 261 21.43 29.38 -5.31
C PRO A 261 20.20 28.85 -4.57
N CYS A 262 19.73 27.64 -4.92
CA CYS A 262 18.56 27.01 -4.30
C CYS A 262 18.59 25.48 -4.37
N ILE A 263 17.69 24.84 -3.63
CA ILE A 263 17.49 23.39 -3.63
C ILE A 263 16.12 23.05 -4.21
N ILE A 264 16.08 22.08 -5.13
CA ILE A 264 14.85 21.41 -5.57
C ILE A 264 14.78 20.06 -4.87
N PHE A 265 13.72 19.79 -4.12
CA PHE A 265 13.45 18.51 -3.50
C PHE A 265 12.28 17.80 -4.18
N ILE A 266 12.53 16.58 -4.65
CA ILE A 266 11.52 15.69 -5.26
C ILE A 266 11.31 14.50 -4.32
N ASP A 267 10.19 14.47 -3.60
CA ASP A 267 9.82 13.30 -2.80
C ASP A 267 9.24 12.19 -3.69
N GLU A 268 9.26 10.94 -3.23
CA GLU A 268 8.71 9.79 -3.97
C GLU A 268 9.13 9.75 -5.46
N LEU A 269 10.44 9.86 -5.72
CA LEU A 269 10.98 9.86 -7.08
C LEU A 269 10.56 8.60 -7.86
N ASP A 270 10.30 7.50 -7.17
CA ASP A 270 9.81 6.24 -7.74
C ASP A 270 8.42 6.36 -8.38
N ALA A 271 7.66 7.44 -8.18
CA ALA A 271 6.41 7.67 -8.90
C ALA A 271 6.65 7.93 -10.40
N ILE A 272 7.69 8.70 -10.75
CA ILE A 272 8.06 9.02 -12.14
C ILE A 272 9.29 8.27 -12.64
N GLY A 273 10.12 7.78 -11.73
CA GLY A 273 11.41 7.18 -12.03
C GLY A 273 11.37 5.68 -12.30
N LYS A 274 10.21 5.02 -12.35
CA LYS A 274 10.18 3.55 -12.51
C LYS A 274 10.81 3.10 -13.83
N SER A 275 11.67 2.09 -13.76
CA SER A 275 12.20 1.42 -14.94
C SER A 275 11.07 0.86 -15.82
N ARG A 276 11.27 0.87 -17.14
CA ARG A 276 10.31 0.35 -18.12
C ARG A 276 9.84 -1.05 -17.76
N SER A 277 8.55 -1.22 -17.50
CA SER A 277 7.94 -2.55 -17.46
C SER A 277 7.83 -3.06 -18.89
N THR A 278 8.65 -4.03 -19.28
CA THR A 278 8.69 -4.64 -20.63
C THR A 278 7.46 -5.48 -21.00
N GLY A 279 6.29 -5.28 -20.35
CA GLY A 279 5.10 -6.14 -20.51
C GLY A 279 3.73 -5.46 -20.55
N GLY A 280 3.63 -4.13 -20.61
CA GLY A 280 2.33 -3.43 -20.64
C GLY A 280 1.96 -2.91 -22.02
N MET A 281 1.27 -3.71 -22.83
CA MET A 281 0.81 -3.38 -24.21
C MET A 281 -0.25 -2.24 -24.28
N TYR A 282 -0.54 -1.51 -23.20
CA TYR A 282 -1.60 -0.49 -23.19
C TYR A 282 -1.21 0.79 -22.39
N GLY A 283 -0.73 1.81 -23.11
CA GLY A 283 -1.06 3.25 -22.98
C GLY A 283 -0.78 4.04 -21.70
N GLY A 284 -0.40 3.42 -20.57
CA GLY A 284 -0.18 4.11 -19.29
C GLY A 284 1.25 4.56 -19.01
N ASN A 285 2.24 4.04 -19.75
CA ASN A 285 3.66 4.33 -19.48
C ASN A 285 4.18 5.58 -20.21
N ASP A 286 3.52 6.02 -21.28
CA ASP A 286 4.06 7.06 -22.16
C ASP A 286 4.18 8.44 -21.48
N GLU A 287 3.22 8.81 -20.64
CA GLU A 287 3.23 10.09 -19.92
C GLU A 287 4.33 10.14 -18.84
N ARG A 288 4.50 9.04 -18.09
CA ARG A 288 5.55 8.91 -17.09
C ARG A 288 6.92 8.96 -17.74
N GLU A 289 7.11 8.24 -18.85
CA GLU A 289 8.37 8.23 -19.59
C GLU A 289 8.70 9.62 -20.16
N GLN A 290 7.72 10.32 -20.70
CA GLN A 290 7.91 11.67 -21.22
C GLN A 290 8.34 12.64 -20.11
N THR A 291 7.70 12.54 -18.94
CA THR A 291 8.01 13.39 -17.79
C THR A 291 9.39 13.06 -17.20
N LEU A 292 9.74 11.77 -17.11
CA LEU A 292 11.07 11.32 -16.72
C LEU A 292 12.15 11.86 -17.66
N ASN A 293 11.98 11.69 -18.98
CA ASN A 293 12.93 12.19 -19.97
C ASN A 293 13.09 13.72 -19.91
N GLN A 294 12.02 14.45 -19.61
CA GLN A 294 12.10 15.88 -19.40
C GLN A 294 12.93 16.23 -18.15
N LEU A 295 12.75 15.51 -17.04
CA LEU A 295 13.57 15.69 -15.84
C LEU A 295 15.05 15.45 -16.14
N LEU A 296 15.37 14.35 -16.83
CA LEU A 296 16.74 14.03 -17.25
C LEU A 296 17.34 15.14 -18.14
N THR A 297 16.55 15.65 -19.08
CA THR A 297 16.98 16.74 -19.98
C THR A 297 17.29 18.02 -19.21
N GLU A 298 16.46 18.38 -18.22
CA GLU A 298 16.72 19.56 -17.38
C GLU A 298 17.95 19.37 -16.48
N MET A 299 18.16 18.17 -15.92
CA MET A 299 19.35 17.85 -15.12
C MET A 299 20.65 17.92 -15.95
N ASP A 300 20.63 17.35 -17.15
CA ASP A 300 21.78 17.39 -18.07
C ASP A 300 22.05 18.84 -18.55
N GLY A 301 20.97 19.60 -18.78
CA GLY A 301 20.97 21.00 -19.23
C GLY A 301 21.59 22.01 -18.25
N PHE A 302 21.88 21.63 -17.00
CA PHE A 302 22.60 22.47 -16.03
C PHE A 302 24.10 22.64 -16.32
N ALA A 303 24.54 22.50 -17.56
CA ALA A 303 25.94 22.66 -17.90
C ALA A 303 26.37 24.14 -17.88
N ALA A 304 27.38 24.43 -17.06
CA ALA A 304 28.35 25.51 -17.23
C ALA A 304 27.82 26.97 -17.16
N GLY A 305 27.25 27.37 -16.02
CA GLY A 305 27.00 28.77 -15.68
C GLY A 305 26.95 29.02 -14.16
N ASN A 306 27.05 30.28 -13.74
CA ASN A 306 27.10 30.75 -12.34
C ASN A 306 25.84 30.46 -11.48
N THR A 307 24.93 29.59 -11.91
CA THR A 307 23.68 29.26 -11.19
C THR A 307 23.80 27.91 -10.50
N THR A 308 24.04 27.92 -9.18
CA THR A 308 24.13 26.72 -8.35
C THR A 308 22.73 26.22 -7.98
N VAL A 309 22.21 25.22 -8.70
CA VAL A 309 20.96 24.53 -8.37
C VAL A 309 21.28 23.08 -8.07
N ILE A 310 20.89 22.60 -6.88
CA ILE A 310 21.09 21.20 -6.48
C ILE A 310 19.73 20.51 -6.38
N VAL A 311 19.61 19.33 -6.99
CA VAL A 311 18.39 18.52 -6.95
C VAL A 311 18.54 17.42 -5.90
N LEU A 312 17.80 17.51 -4.80
CA LEU A 312 17.64 16.43 -3.84
C LEU A 312 16.41 15.60 -4.23
N ALA A 313 16.51 14.28 -4.15
CA ALA A 313 15.34 13.41 -4.33
C ALA A 313 15.29 12.34 -3.25
N ALA A 314 14.10 11.87 -2.90
CA ALA A 314 13.91 10.78 -1.94
C ALA A 314 13.20 9.60 -2.57
N THR A 315 13.61 8.39 -2.19
CA THR A 315 12.93 7.14 -2.57
C THR A 315 12.97 6.13 -1.44
N ASN A 316 11.91 5.32 -1.34
CA ASN A 316 11.88 4.14 -0.49
C ASN A 316 12.27 2.86 -1.25
N ARG A 317 12.39 2.95 -2.58
CA ARG A 317 12.56 1.82 -3.51
C ARG A 317 13.60 2.14 -4.58
N PRO A 318 14.88 2.30 -4.20
CA PRO A 318 15.96 2.62 -5.14
C PRO A 318 16.05 1.61 -6.29
N GLU A 319 15.75 0.34 -6.03
CA GLU A 319 15.79 -0.77 -6.98
C GLU A 319 14.76 -0.65 -8.12
N SER A 320 13.68 0.10 -7.89
CA SER A 320 12.64 0.31 -8.90
C SER A 320 12.97 1.44 -9.89
N LEU A 321 14.01 2.23 -9.60
CA LEU A 321 14.37 3.40 -10.39
C LEU A 321 15.07 3.02 -11.69
N ASP A 322 14.83 3.81 -12.73
CA ASP A 322 15.53 3.72 -14.00
C ASP A 322 17.02 4.04 -13.80
N ALA A 323 17.90 3.14 -14.24
CA ALA A 323 19.35 3.30 -14.17
C ALA A 323 19.85 4.59 -14.86
N ALA A 324 19.07 5.16 -15.78
CA ALA A 324 19.36 6.46 -16.38
C ALA A 324 19.43 7.58 -15.34
N LEU A 325 18.63 7.56 -14.28
CA LEU A 325 18.63 8.57 -13.21
C LEU A 325 19.94 8.55 -12.41
N LEU A 326 20.55 7.38 -12.27
CA LEU A 326 21.74 7.14 -11.44
C LEU A 326 23.06 7.36 -12.19
N ARG A 327 23.01 7.82 -13.45
CA ARG A 327 24.22 8.06 -14.24
C ARG A 327 24.94 9.33 -13.77
N PRO A 328 26.29 9.38 -13.89
CA PRO A 328 27.07 10.57 -13.54
C PRO A 328 26.52 11.85 -14.20
N GLY A 329 26.40 12.93 -13.41
CA GLY A 329 25.80 14.20 -13.84
C GLY A 329 24.29 14.33 -13.60
N ARG A 330 23.64 13.30 -13.03
CA ARG A 330 22.23 13.31 -12.60
C ARG A 330 22.16 13.10 -11.09
N PHE A 331 21.65 11.97 -10.61
CA PHE A 331 21.76 11.57 -9.21
C PHE A 331 23.04 10.75 -9.02
N ASP A 332 24.17 11.46 -9.03
CA ASP A 332 25.50 10.87 -8.96
C ASP A 332 25.94 10.56 -7.53
N ARG A 333 25.30 11.17 -6.52
CA ARG A 333 25.48 10.83 -5.11
C ARG A 333 24.24 10.16 -4.54
N GLN A 334 24.44 9.07 -3.82
CA GLN A 334 23.39 8.37 -3.09
C GLN A 334 23.74 8.38 -1.61
N VAL A 335 22.83 8.88 -0.78
CA VAL A 335 23.00 8.95 0.67
C VAL A 335 21.98 8.01 1.30
N LEU A 336 22.48 7.00 2.01
CA LEU A 336 21.64 6.06 2.74
C LEU A 336 21.14 6.71 4.04
N VAL A 337 19.82 6.70 4.24
CA VAL A 337 19.12 7.21 5.42
C VAL A 337 18.40 6.03 6.06
N ASP A 338 19.16 5.27 6.84
CA ASP A 338 18.67 4.06 7.49
C ASP A 338 17.89 4.36 8.78
N ARG A 339 17.37 3.30 9.41
CA ARG A 339 16.73 3.37 10.72
C ARG A 339 17.76 3.75 11.80
N PRO A 340 17.34 4.51 12.82
CA PRO A 340 18.24 4.92 13.90
C PRO A 340 18.68 3.75 14.78
N ASP A 341 19.93 3.82 15.23
CA ASP A 341 20.48 2.98 16.29
C ASP A 341 19.89 3.37 17.66
N LEU A 342 20.27 2.66 18.73
CA LEU A 342 19.79 2.97 20.09
C LEU A 342 20.02 4.44 20.49
N SER A 343 21.21 4.97 20.20
CA SER A 343 21.56 6.36 20.55
C SER A 343 20.76 7.37 19.72
N GLY A 344 20.55 7.08 18.44
CA GLY A 344 19.68 7.83 17.55
C GLY A 344 18.22 7.83 17.98
N ARG A 345 17.68 6.68 18.41
CA ARG A 345 16.30 6.56 18.92
C ARG A 345 16.12 7.42 20.17
N GLU A 346 17.07 7.37 21.11
CA GLU A 346 17.06 8.21 22.30
C GLU A 346 17.09 9.72 21.93
N ALA A 347 17.95 10.11 21.00
CA ALA A 347 18.03 11.50 20.53
C ALA A 347 16.73 11.97 19.83
N ILE A 348 16.13 11.14 18.99
CA ILE A 348 14.85 11.43 18.31
C ILE A 348 13.72 11.56 19.35
N LEU A 349 13.65 10.65 20.33
CA LEU A 349 12.68 10.74 21.43
C LEU A 349 12.85 12.03 22.22
N ASN A 350 14.09 12.45 22.50
CA ASN A 350 14.38 13.72 23.17
C ASN A 350 13.86 14.92 22.37
N ILE A 351 14.10 14.98 21.05
CA ILE A 351 13.62 16.08 20.20
C ILE A 351 12.10 16.17 20.23
N HIS A 352 11.39 15.06 19.97
CA HIS A 352 9.93 15.07 19.93
C HIS A 352 9.30 15.32 21.31
N SER A 353 9.97 14.90 22.38
CA SER A 353 9.52 15.13 23.76
C SER A 353 9.53 16.59 24.18
N GLN A 354 10.33 17.46 23.54
CA GLN A 354 10.36 18.89 23.88
C GLN A 354 9.01 19.59 23.67
N THR A 355 8.17 19.06 22.78
CA THR A 355 6.84 19.59 22.49
C THR A 355 5.77 19.12 23.48
N VAL A 356 6.11 18.15 24.35
CA VAL A 356 5.18 17.47 25.25
C VAL A 356 5.62 17.70 26.71
N LYS A 357 4.66 17.82 27.63
CA LYS A 357 4.95 17.90 29.06
C LYS A 357 5.22 16.51 29.63
N LEU A 358 6.49 16.19 29.84
CA LEU A 358 6.93 14.95 30.48
C LEU A 358 6.86 15.06 32.02
N GLY A 359 6.52 13.95 32.69
CA GLY A 359 6.67 13.78 34.13
C GLY A 359 8.15 13.64 34.54
N PRO A 360 8.47 13.82 35.82
CA PRO A 360 9.85 13.81 36.32
C PRO A 360 10.54 12.44 36.26
N ASP A 361 9.76 11.35 36.26
CA ASP A 361 10.27 9.97 36.36
C ASP A 361 10.33 9.24 35.00
N ILE A 362 10.36 9.98 33.89
CA ILE A 362 10.42 9.37 32.55
C ILE A 362 11.85 8.98 32.21
N ASP A 363 12.02 7.73 31.80
CA ASP A 363 13.26 7.19 31.24
C ASP A 363 13.08 6.94 29.74
N LEU A 364 13.51 7.91 28.93
CA LEU A 364 13.50 7.82 27.46
C LEU A 364 14.49 6.80 26.92
N LYS A 365 15.57 6.53 27.65
CA LYS A 365 16.56 5.52 27.26
C LYS A 365 15.98 4.12 27.37
N ALA A 366 15.26 3.84 28.46
CA ALA A 366 14.52 2.59 28.59
C ALA A 366 13.47 2.38 27.48
N ILE A 367 12.83 3.46 27.02
CA ILE A 367 11.89 3.41 25.88
C ILE A 367 12.63 3.16 24.56
N ALA A 368 13.79 3.80 24.35
CA ALA A 368 14.63 3.58 23.17
C ALA A 368 15.13 2.12 23.06
N THR A 369 15.45 1.49 24.19
CA THR A 369 15.82 0.06 24.25
C THR A 369 14.67 -0.85 23.85
N ARG A 370 13.42 -0.50 24.20
CA ARG A 370 12.23 -1.29 23.88
C ARG A 370 11.67 -1.07 22.48
N THR A 371 12.24 -0.16 21.70
CA THR A 371 11.78 0.20 20.35
C THR A 371 12.77 -0.15 19.23
N PRO A 372 13.41 -1.33 19.23
CA PRO A 372 14.33 -1.71 18.17
C PRO A 372 13.61 -1.74 16.82
N GLY A 373 14.28 -1.22 15.79
CA GLY A 373 13.74 -1.16 14.44
C GLY A 373 12.67 -0.08 14.20
N PHE A 374 12.32 0.76 15.18
CA PHE A 374 11.41 1.89 14.96
C PHE A 374 12.10 2.96 14.09
N SER A 375 11.35 3.51 13.13
CA SER A 375 11.79 4.69 12.37
C SER A 375 11.57 5.98 13.17
N GLY A 376 12.16 7.09 12.72
CA GLY A 376 11.95 8.39 13.36
C GLY A 376 10.47 8.80 13.41
N ALA A 377 9.71 8.49 12.35
CA ALA A 377 8.27 8.72 12.31
C ALA A 377 7.50 7.83 13.31
N ASP A 378 7.92 6.58 13.51
CA ASP A 378 7.31 5.69 14.51
C ASP A 378 7.54 6.20 15.93
N LEU A 379 8.74 6.72 16.22
CA LEU A 379 9.07 7.34 17.51
C LEU A 379 8.30 8.65 17.74
N ALA A 380 8.16 9.49 16.72
CA ALA A 380 7.32 10.69 16.79
C ALA A 380 5.86 10.33 17.09
N ASN A 381 5.34 9.30 16.42
CA ASN A 381 4.00 8.78 16.66
C ASN A 381 3.86 8.19 18.07
N LEU A 382 4.86 7.48 18.57
CA LEU A 382 4.89 6.93 19.93
C LEU A 382 4.76 8.04 20.99
N VAL A 383 5.54 9.12 20.87
CA VAL A 383 5.46 10.29 21.77
C VAL A 383 4.08 10.94 21.71
N ASN A 384 3.52 11.09 20.51
CA ASN A 384 2.19 11.66 20.32
C ASN A 384 1.09 10.78 20.94
N GLU A 385 1.13 9.46 20.72
CA GLU A 385 0.17 8.52 21.32
C GLU A 385 0.27 8.52 22.86
N ALA A 386 1.48 8.58 23.43
CA ALA A 386 1.67 8.70 24.88
C ALA A 386 1.04 10.00 25.42
N ALA A 387 1.20 11.12 24.71
CA ALA A 387 0.56 12.38 25.07
C ALA A 387 -0.98 12.31 24.99
N LEU A 388 -1.52 11.67 23.96
CA LEU A 388 -2.96 11.47 23.80
C LEU A 388 -3.56 10.56 24.88
N LEU A 389 -2.82 9.53 25.31
CA LEU A 389 -3.21 8.64 26.42
C LEU A 389 -3.22 9.39 27.75
N ALA A 390 -2.17 10.15 28.05
CA ALA A 390 -2.10 11.00 29.24
C ALA A 390 -3.28 11.99 29.27
N ALA A 391 -3.56 12.66 28.15
CA ALA A 391 -4.69 13.59 28.03
C ALA A 391 -6.05 12.90 28.20
N ARG A 392 -6.22 11.70 27.62
CA ARG A 392 -7.44 10.88 27.79
C ARG A 392 -7.67 10.50 29.26
N ASN A 393 -6.59 10.20 29.97
CA ASN A 393 -6.60 9.89 31.40
C ASN A 393 -6.65 11.16 32.28
N LYS A 394 -6.83 12.35 31.68
CA LYS A 394 -6.90 13.66 32.35
C LYS A 394 -5.65 13.98 33.19
N ARG A 395 -4.49 13.44 32.80
CA ARG A 395 -3.20 13.78 33.42
C ARG A 395 -2.67 15.09 32.83
N LEU A 396 -1.89 15.84 33.63
CA LEU A 396 -1.27 17.11 33.22
C LEU A 396 0.12 16.92 32.58
N ALA A 397 0.73 15.76 32.81
CA ALA A 397 2.01 15.36 32.26
C ALA A 397 1.95 13.88 31.86
N VAL A 398 2.75 13.52 30.86
CA VAL A 398 2.91 12.13 30.39
C VAL A 398 3.71 11.35 31.42
N ALA A 399 3.29 10.11 31.70
CA ALA A 399 4.02 9.19 32.58
C ALA A 399 4.68 8.06 31.79
N GLN A 400 5.61 7.33 32.42
CA GLN A 400 6.26 6.16 31.81
C GLN A 400 5.23 5.10 31.33
N GLU A 401 4.16 4.89 32.12
CA GLU A 401 3.05 4.00 31.78
C GLU A 401 2.36 4.37 30.45
N ASP A 402 2.25 5.66 30.16
CA ASP A 402 1.62 6.13 28.91
C ASP A 402 2.48 5.80 27.69
N PHE A 403 3.81 5.83 27.84
CA PHE A 403 4.74 5.39 26.79
C PHE A 403 4.69 3.87 26.57
N LEU A 404 4.59 3.09 27.65
CA LEU A 404 4.48 1.63 27.55
C LEU A 404 3.18 1.22 26.86
N GLU A 405 2.04 1.84 27.24
CA GLU A 405 0.76 1.59 26.58
C GLU A 405 0.74 2.12 25.14
N ALA A 406 1.37 3.27 24.86
CA ALA A 406 1.53 3.77 23.50
C ALA A 406 2.35 2.82 22.63
N PHE A 407 3.43 2.25 23.17
CA PHE A 407 4.25 1.26 22.48
C PHE A 407 3.43 0.02 22.12
N GLU A 408 2.70 -0.53 23.08
CA GLU A 408 1.81 -1.68 22.83
C GLU A 408 0.74 -1.37 21.78
N ARG A 409 0.20 -0.16 21.82
CA ARG A 409 -0.80 0.30 20.85
C ARG A 409 -0.22 0.46 19.45
N VAL A 410 1.03 0.88 19.31
CA VAL A 410 1.73 0.98 18.02
C VAL A 410 2.06 -0.42 17.48
N VAL A 411 2.50 -1.35 18.33
CA VAL A 411 2.93 -2.70 17.91
C VAL A 411 1.76 -3.66 17.71
N ALA A 412 0.85 -3.75 18.69
CA ALA A 412 -0.25 -4.73 18.71
C ALA A 412 -1.61 -4.12 18.31
N GLY A 413 -1.71 -2.79 18.26
CA GLY A 413 -2.93 -2.08 17.90
C GLY A 413 -3.85 -1.76 19.09
N LEU A 414 -5.03 -1.24 18.77
CA LEU A 414 -6.03 -0.81 19.76
C LEU A 414 -6.60 -1.99 20.54
N GLU A 415 -6.67 -1.86 21.86
CA GLU A 415 -7.42 -2.77 22.74
C GLU A 415 -8.91 -2.77 22.37
N LYS A 416 -9.48 -3.96 22.12
CA LYS A 416 -10.89 -4.11 21.75
C LYS A 416 -11.73 -4.55 22.94
N LYS A 417 -12.16 -3.57 23.75
CA LYS A 417 -13.07 -3.80 24.89
C LYS A 417 -14.42 -4.42 24.50
N SER A 418 -14.85 -4.27 23.25
CA SER A 418 -16.10 -4.86 22.74
C SER A 418 -15.97 -6.32 22.32
N ARG A 419 -14.74 -6.83 22.14
CA ARG A 419 -14.51 -8.21 21.70
C ARG A 419 -14.30 -9.09 22.94
N VAL A 420 -15.41 -9.52 23.53
CA VAL A 420 -15.38 -10.46 24.65
C VAL A 420 -15.26 -11.87 24.09
N LEU A 421 -14.16 -12.55 24.42
CA LEU A 421 -13.96 -13.97 24.10
C LEU A 421 -14.82 -14.84 25.01
N ASN A 422 -15.36 -15.93 24.47
CA ASN A 422 -16.04 -16.91 25.31
C ASN A 422 -15.00 -17.67 26.17
N GLU A 423 -15.39 -18.24 27.32
CA GLU A 423 -14.46 -18.90 28.26
C GLU A 423 -13.60 -19.99 27.58
N LYS A 424 -14.19 -20.75 26.66
CA LYS A 424 -13.46 -21.75 25.87
C LYS A 424 -12.40 -21.11 24.97
N GLU A 425 -12.75 -20.01 24.30
CA GLU A 425 -11.82 -19.29 23.40
C GLU A 425 -10.72 -18.61 24.21
N LYS A 426 -11.08 -17.96 25.33
CA LYS A 426 -10.13 -17.35 26.27
C LYS A 426 -9.13 -18.39 26.79
N LYS A 427 -9.60 -19.60 27.12
CA LYS A 427 -8.73 -20.72 27.51
C LYS A 427 -7.80 -21.16 26.38
N ILE A 428 -8.30 -21.31 25.15
CA ILE A 428 -7.48 -21.69 23.99
C ILE A 428 -6.38 -20.64 23.75
N VAL A 429 -6.74 -19.36 23.73
CA VAL A 429 -5.81 -18.25 23.55
C VAL A 429 -4.77 -18.22 24.68
N ALA A 430 -5.16 -18.44 25.93
CA ALA A 430 -4.22 -18.49 27.04
C ALA A 430 -3.16 -19.60 26.88
N TYR A 431 -3.57 -20.82 26.53
CA TYR A 431 -2.61 -21.89 26.23
C TYR A 431 -1.73 -21.58 25.02
N HIS A 432 -2.30 -20.93 24.00
CA HIS A 432 -1.57 -20.53 22.80
C HIS A 432 -0.44 -19.52 23.13
N GLU A 433 -0.76 -18.46 23.86
CA GLU A 433 0.23 -17.44 24.22
C GLU A 433 1.29 -17.97 25.20
N VAL A 434 0.90 -18.79 26.18
CA VAL A 434 1.86 -19.44 27.07
C VAL A 434 2.76 -20.42 26.30
N GLY A 435 2.23 -21.08 25.27
CA GLY A 435 3.01 -21.91 24.36
C GLY A 435 4.16 -21.16 23.68
N HIS A 436 3.88 -19.97 23.13
CA HIS A 436 4.93 -19.10 22.57
C HIS A 436 5.94 -18.69 23.63
N ALA A 437 5.48 -18.29 24.81
CA ALA A 437 6.35 -17.82 25.88
C ALA A 437 7.30 -18.89 26.42
N MET A 438 6.80 -20.10 26.69
CA MET A 438 7.61 -21.20 27.22
C MET A 438 8.65 -21.69 26.22
N VAL A 439 8.26 -21.86 24.95
CA VAL A 439 9.21 -22.27 23.90
C VAL A 439 10.23 -21.15 23.66
N GLY A 440 9.78 -19.90 23.57
CA GLY A 440 10.67 -18.74 23.38
C GLY A 440 11.65 -18.50 24.53
N ALA A 441 11.29 -18.86 25.77
CA ALA A 441 12.19 -18.74 26.92
C ALA A 441 13.38 -19.70 26.88
N VAL A 442 13.22 -20.84 26.20
CA VAL A 442 14.23 -21.91 26.14
C VAL A 442 15.01 -21.90 24.82
N MET A 443 14.34 -21.57 23.71
CA MET A 443 14.95 -21.60 22.39
C MET A 443 15.90 -20.41 22.19
N THR A 444 17.02 -20.66 21.53
CA THR A 444 17.98 -19.63 21.13
C THR A 444 17.43 -18.77 20.00
N GLY A 445 17.85 -17.50 19.93
CA GLY A 445 17.55 -16.60 18.81
C GLY A 445 16.25 -15.82 18.93
N GLY A 446 15.42 -16.11 19.93
CA GLY A 446 14.30 -15.26 20.33
C GLY A 446 14.75 -14.09 21.20
N GLY A 447 13.92 -13.04 21.27
CA GLY A 447 14.05 -12.00 22.29
C GLY A 447 13.58 -12.48 23.66
N GLU A 448 13.93 -11.77 24.71
CA GLU A 448 13.45 -12.06 26.06
C GLU A 448 11.93 -11.84 26.14
N VAL A 449 11.20 -12.83 26.67
CA VAL A 449 9.74 -12.74 26.79
C VAL A 449 9.40 -11.79 27.94
N ALA A 450 8.95 -10.58 27.59
CA ALA A 450 8.70 -9.52 28.56
C ALA A 450 7.26 -9.53 29.11
N LYS A 451 6.29 -9.98 28.29
CA LYS A 451 4.86 -9.91 28.62
C LYS A 451 4.03 -10.92 27.83
N ILE A 452 3.03 -11.49 28.48
CA ILE A 452 1.97 -12.30 27.87
C ILE A 452 0.62 -11.63 28.16
N SER A 453 -0.24 -11.52 27.16
CA SER A 453 -1.59 -10.96 27.32
C SER A 453 -2.62 -11.73 26.47
N ILE A 454 -3.77 -12.01 27.06
CA ILE A 454 -4.94 -12.58 26.37
C ILE A 454 -6.01 -11.53 26.06
N ILE A 455 -5.65 -10.24 26.18
CA ILE A 455 -6.53 -9.13 25.85
C ILE A 455 -6.47 -8.87 24.34
N PRO A 456 -7.60 -8.95 23.62
CA PRO A 456 -7.60 -8.81 22.18
C PRO A 456 -7.22 -7.38 21.74
N ARG A 457 -6.20 -7.27 20.90
CA ARG A 457 -5.73 -6.01 20.30
C ARG A 457 -5.80 -6.06 18.76
N GLY A 458 -6.07 -4.92 18.13
CA GLY A 458 -6.06 -4.78 16.68
C GLY A 458 -7.12 -5.58 15.94
N MET A 459 -6.88 -5.90 14.67
CA MET A 459 -7.86 -6.60 13.81
C MET A 459 -7.82 -8.13 13.98
N ALA A 460 -6.66 -8.72 14.24
CA ALA A 460 -6.45 -10.17 14.19
C ALA A 460 -5.87 -10.81 15.46
N ALA A 461 -5.27 -10.04 16.39
CA ALA A 461 -4.65 -10.62 17.59
C ALA A 461 -5.71 -10.86 18.69
N LEU A 462 -5.92 -12.13 19.06
CA LEU A 462 -6.79 -12.52 20.17
C LEU A 462 -6.03 -12.55 21.51
N GLY A 463 -4.71 -12.74 21.44
CA GLY A 463 -3.72 -12.55 22.48
C GLY A 463 -2.38 -12.15 21.82
N TYR A 464 -1.37 -11.87 22.63
CA TYR A 464 0.00 -11.69 22.14
C TYR A 464 1.04 -11.99 23.21
N THR A 465 2.20 -12.43 22.75
CA THR A 465 3.42 -12.60 23.52
C THR A 465 4.46 -11.60 23.04
N LEU A 466 4.87 -10.68 23.92
CA LEU A 466 5.85 -9.65 23.60
C LEU A 466 7.26 -10.15 23.90
N GLN A 467 8.07 -10.25 22.85
CA GLN A 467 9.50 -10.53 22.94
C GLN A 467 10.28 -9.24 22.68
N VAL A 468 11.20 -8.92 23.59
CA VAL A 468 12.08 -7.75 23.47
C VAL A 468 13.47 -8.26 23.12
N PRO A 469 14.05 -7.84 21.97
CA PRO A 469 15.43 -8.15 21.64
C PRO A 469 16.38 -7.65 22.73
N THR A 470 17.33 -8.49 23.16
CA THR A 470 18.33 -8.12 24.17
C THR A 470 19.41 -7.20 23.60
N GLU A 471 19.69 -7.29 22.30
CA GLU A 471 20.65 -6.44 21.60
C GLU A 471 20.27 -6.27 20.12
N ASP A 472 20.72 -5.17 19.51
CA ASP A 472 20.55 -4.91 18.08
C ASP A 472 21.51 -5.82 17.28
N ARG A 473 21.08 -7.05 16.96
CA ARG A 473 21.86 -8.04 16.19
C ARG A 473 21.68 -7.87 14.68
N PHE A 474 22.78 -7.90 13.94
CA PHE A 474 22.79 -7.89 12.47
C PHE A 474 22.98 -9.28 11.85
N LEU A 475 23.48 -10.25 12.61
CA LEU A 475 23.77 -11.60 12.16
C LEU A 475 23.00 -12.59 13.02
N LEU A 476 22.38 -13.60 12.38
CA LEU A 476 21.68 -14.69 13.02
C LEU A 476 22.28 -16.02 12.57
N ASP A 477 22.48 -16.94 13.51
CA ASP A 477 22.95 -18.28 13.21
C ASP A 477 21.79 -19.25 12.86
N GLU A 478 22.12 -20.45 12.35
CA GLU A 478 21.12 -21.44 11.95
C GLU A 478 20.27 -21.90 13.14
N SER A 479 20.89 -22.08 14.32
CA SER A 479 20.21 -22.51 15.55
C SER A 479 19.21 -21.47 16.04
N GLU A 480 19.53 -20.20 15.93
CA GLU A 480 18.69 -19.07 16.29
C GLU A 480 17.48 -18.97 15.38
N LEU A 481 17.67 -19.12 14.07
CA LEU A 481 16.55 -19.14 13.12
C LEU A 481 15.63 -20.35 13.35
N ARG A 482 16.19 -21.54 13.59
CA ARG A 482 15.40 -22.72 13.99
C ARG A 482 14.65 -22.49 15.30
N GLY A 483 15.27 -21.82 16.27
CA GLY A 483 14.64 -21.46 17.54
C GLY A 483 13.50 -20.46 17.39
N GLN A 484 13.63 -19.48 16.50
CA GLN A 484 12.53 -18.57 16.14
C GLN A 484 11.36 -19.33 15.50
N ILE A 485 11.63 -20.27 14.60
CA ILE A 485 10.59 -21.12 13.98
C ILE A 485 9.89 -21.96 15.06
N ALA A 486 10.63 -22.61 15.96
CA ALA A 486 10.05 -23.38 17.05
C ALA A 486 9.17 -22.52 17.97
N THR A 487 9.62 -21.30 18.26
CA THR A 487 8.88 -20.32 19.06
C THR A 487 7.57 -19.88 18.38
N LEU A 488 7.59 -19.63 17.06
CA LEU A 488 6.39 -19.36 16.27
C LEU A 488 5.41 -20.54 16.27
N LEU A 489 5.91 -21.77 16.32
CA LEU A 489 5.06 -22.97 16.38
C LEU A 489 4.61 -23.34 17.80
N GLY A 490 5.11 -22.63 18.82
CA GLY A 490 4.80 -22.88 20.24
C GLY A 490 3.32 -22.80 20.56
N GLY A 491 2.60 -21.78 20.07
CA GLY A 491 1.17 -21.62 20.33
C GLY A 491 0.32 -22.75 19.77
N ARG A 492 0.52 -23.10 18.49
CA ARG A 492 -0.13 -24.26 17.87
C ARG A 492 0.19 -25.58 18.58
N SER A 493 1.45 -25.76 18.97
CA SER A 493 1.90 -26.96 19.69
C SER A 493 1.24 -27.09 21.06
N ALA A 494 1.04 -25.97 21.78
CA ALA A 494 0.34 -25.98 23.07
C ALA A 494 -1.14 -26.37 22.91
N GLU A 495 -1.82 -25.88 21.86
CA GLU A 495 -3.19 -26.30 21.56
C GLU A 495 -3.28 -27.82 21.34
N GLU A 496 -2.32 -28.39 20.60
CA GLU A 496 -2.26 -29.81 20.30
C GLU A 496 -2.03 -30.66 21.56
N VAL A 497 -1.09 -30.26 22.43
CA VAL A 497 -0.75 -30.98 23.68
C VAL A 497 -1.90 -30.99 24.68
N VAL A 498 -2.67 -29.91 24.75
CA VAL A 498 -3.70 -29.70 25.78
C VAL A 498 -5.08 -30.11 25.30
N PHE A 499 -5.45 -29.74 24.06
CA PHE A 499 -6.80 -29.97 23.54
C PHE A 499 -6.89 -31.12 22.53
N GLY A 500 -5.76 -31.64 22.02
CA GLY A 500 -5.74 -32.65 20.96
C GLY A 500 -6.39 -32.18 19.65
N SER A 501 -6.60 -30.87 19.49
CA SER A 501 -7.19 -30.25 18.32
C SER A 501 -6.53 -28.90 18.07
N ILE A 502 -6.46 -28.50 16.80
CA ILE A 502 -5.84 -27.25 16.36
C ILE A 502 -6.91 -26.26 15.91
N THR A 503 -6.66 -24.97 16.12
CA THR A 503 -7.54 -23.89 15.66
C THR A 503 -6.96 -23.11 14.48
N THR A 504 -7.75 -22.18 13.94
CA THR A 504 -7.31 -21.24 12.88
C THR A 504 -6.48 -20.07 13.40
N GLY A 505 -6.31 -19.95 14.73
CA GLY A 505 -5.55 -18.87 15.37
C GLY A 505 -4.08 -18.84 14.94
N ALA A 506 -3.47 -20.01 14.77
CA ALA A 506 -2.05 -20.16 14.42
C ALA A 506 -1.70 -19.86 12.95
N SER A 507 -2.64 -19.38 12.14
CA SER A 507 -2.42 -19.18 10.68
C SER A 507 -1.29 -18.20 10.37
N ASN A 508 -1.20 -17.10 11.11
CA ASN A 508 -0.15 -16.10 10.97
C ASN A 508 1.23 -16.64 11.38
N ASP A 509 1.30 -17.45 12.44
CA ASP A 509 2.57 -17.98 12.92
C ASP A 509 3.10 -19.08 12.00
N LEU A 510 2.21 -19.90 11.44
CA LEU A 510 2.53 -20.85 10.38
C LEU A 510 3.08 -20.16 9.13
N GLN A 511 2.46 -19.05 8.71
CA GLN A 511 2.94 -18.27 7.58
C GLN A 511 4.36 -17.73 7.84
N LYS A 512 4.57 -17.08 8.99
CA LYS A 512 5.89 -16.55 9.37
C LYS A 512 6.95 -17.65 9.50
N ALA A 513 6.60 -18.78 10.10
CA ALA A 513 7.49 -19.93 10.25
C ALA A 513 7.90 -20.50 8.89
N THR A 514 6.94 -20.62 7.96
CA THR A 514 7.18 -21.10 6.60
C THR A 514 8.05 -20.11 5.81
N ASP A 515 7.75 -18.82 5.86
CA ASP A 515 8.53 -17.77 5.18
C ASP A 515 9.98 -17.75 5.69
N LEU A 516 10.19 -17.94 6.99
CA LEU A 516 11.52 -17.98 7.60
C LEU A 516 12.30 -19.23 7.19
N ALA A 517 11.65 -20.40 7.23
CA ALA A 517 12.24 -21.66 6.74
C ALA A 517 12.59 -21.58 5.25
N GLU A 518 11.73 -20.96 4.43
CA GLU A 518 12.01 -20.74 3.02
C GLU A 518 13.26 -19.87 2.81
N ARG A 519 13.42 -18.78 3.58
CA ARG A 519 14.61 -17.92 3.50
C ARG A 519 15.88 -18.63 3.95
N MET A 520 15.81 -19.48 4.98
CA MET A 520 16.92 -20.33 5.40
C MET A 520 17.44 -21.19 4.25
N VAL A 521 16.52 -21.82 3.51
CA VAL A 521 16.86 -22.71 2.40
C VAL A 521 17.29 -21.93 1.15
N THR A 522 16.54 -20.89 0.79
CA THR A 522 16.67 -20.24 -0.53
C THR A 522 17.62 -19.03 -0.53
N THR A 523 17.64 -18.23 0.54
CA THR A 523 18.42 -16.99 0.61
C THR A 523 19.73 -17.21 1.35
N TYR A 524 19.69 -17.88 2.50
CA TYR A 524 20.85 -18.04 3.39
C TYR A 524 21.67 -19.30 3.09
N GLY A 525 21.16 -20.23 2.28
CA GLY A 525 21.88 -21.45 1.90
C GLY A 525 22.14 -22.40 3.08
N MET A 526 21.23 -22.44 4.05
CA MET A 526 21.32 -23.26 5.28
C MET A 526 20.76 -24.68 5.10
N SER A 527 20.60 -25.16 3.86
CA SER A 527 20.19 -26.54 3.58
C SER A 527 21.41 -27.42 3.36
N LYS A 528 21.43 -28.60 3.99
CA LYS A 528 22.49 -29.60 3.80
C LYS A 528 22.37 -30.34 2.47
N VAL A 529 21.14 -30.47 1.95
CA VAL A 529 20.85 -31.17 0.69
C VAL A 529 21.16 -30.29 -0.51
N LEU A 530 20.74 -29.02 -0.44
CA LEU A 530 20.91 -28.05 -1.52
C LEU A 530 22.26 -27.33 -1.48
N GLY A 531 22.88 -27.28 -0.30
CA GLY A 531 24.17 -26.64 -0.07
C GLY A 531 24.09 -25.12 0.01
N PRO A 532 25.26 -24.43 0.10
CA PRO A 532 25.35 -22.99 0.32
C PRO A 532 25.14 -22.21 -0.99
N LEU A 533 23.96 -22.37 -1.59
CA LEU A 533 23.57 -21.69 -2.83
C LEU A 533 22.39 -20.76 -2.56
N ALA A 534 22.49 -19.51 -3.01
CA ALA A 534 21.34 -18.61 -3.07
C ALA A 534 20.47 -18.98 -4.28
N TYR A 535 19.32 -19.61 -4.00
CA TYR A 535 18.27 -19.93 -4.97
C TYR A 535 17.34 -18.74 -5.19
N ASP A 536 17.21 -17.87 -4.20
CA ASP A 536 16.57 -16.58 -4.41
C ASP A 536 17.60 -15.62 -5.03
N ARG A 537 17.20 -14.90 -6.09
CA ARG A 537 17.97 -13.73 -6.50
C ARG A 537 17.51 -12.63 -5.57
N SER A 538 18.14 -12.52 -4.41
CA SER A 538 17.96 -11.34 -3.57
C SER A 538 18.12 -10.12 -4.48
N GLN A 539 17.12 -9.25 -4.51
CA GLN A 539 17.15 -7.96 -5.22
C GLN A 539 18.15 -6.99 -4.56
N GLN A 540 19.36 -7.45 -4.29
CA GLN A 540 20.53 -6.66 -3.92
C GLN A 540 21.52 -6.62 -5.09
N SER A 541 21.04 -6.66 -6.34
CA SER A 541 21.89 -6.29 -7.48
C SER A 541 21.92 -4.77 -7.57
N PHE A 542 22.92 -4.19 -6.90
CA PHE A 542 23.26 -2.77 -6.95
C PHE A 542 23.54 -2.29 -8.39
N LEU A 543 23.79 -3.19 -9.35
CA LEU A 543 23.94 -2.86 -10.78
C LEU A 543 23.57 -4.07 -11.66
N GLY A 544 22.36 -4.11 -12.22
CA GLY A 544 22.11 -4.84 -13.46
C GLY A 544 21.02 -5.91 -13.48
N ASP A 545 20.09 -5.67 -14.39
CA ASP A 545 19.37 -6.56 -15.31
C ASP A 545 18.40 -7.64 -14.81
N GLY A 546 17.18 -7.55 -15.36
CA GLY A 546 16.29 -8.68 -15.59
C GLY A 546 15.29 -9.02 -14.49
N MET A 547 14.07 -8.50 -14.64
CA MET A 547 12.85 -9.04 -14.04
C MET A 547 12.52 -10.41 -14.68
N GLY A 548 13.26 -11.43 -14.30
CA GLY A 548 12.78 -12.82 -14.27
C GLY A 548 12.40 -13.15 -12.82
N ASN A 549 11.53 -14.15 -12.61
CA ASN A 549 11.06 -14.65 -11.30
C ASN A 549 12.01 -14.32 -10.13
N ALA A 550 11.45 -13.81 -9.01
CA ALA A 550 12.21 -13.50 -7.80
C ALA A 550 13.15 -14.68 -7.42
N ARG A 551 12.62 -15.90 -7.53
CA ARG A 551 13.42 -17.12 -7.49
C ARG A 551 14.22 -17.30 -8.78
N ARG A 552 15.53 -17.58 -8.64
CA ARG A 552 16.35 -18.13 -9.73
C ARG A 552 15.55 -19.22 -10.44
N ALA A 553 15.58 -19.26 -11.77
CA ALA A 553 14.91 -20.33 -12.50
C ALA A 553 15.56 -21.67 -12.09
N VAL A 554 14.86 -22.42 -11.25
CA VAL A 554 15.27 -23.72 -10.73
C VAL A 554 14.54 -24.83 -11.47
N SER A 555 15.13 -26.02 -11.53
CA SER A 555 14.43 -27.19 -12.06
C SER A 555 13.27 -27.57 -11.14
N ALA A 556 12.25 -28.27 -11.68
CA ALA A 556 11.14 -28.79 -10.87
C ALA A 556 11.63 -29.67 -9.71
N GLN A 557 12.67 -30.48 -9.95
CA GLN A 557 13.30 -31.31 -8.92
C GLN A 557 13.95 -30.48 -7.80
N THR A 558 14.55 -29.34 -8.13
CA THR A 558 15.14 -28.44 -7.12
C THR A 558 14.04 -27.74 -6.33
N ALA A 559 12.95 -27.33 -6.99
CA ALA A 559 11.78 -26.75 -6.31
C ALA A 559 11.15 -27.74 -5.32
N GLU A 560 10.96 -29.00 -5.75
CA GLU A 560 10.47 -30.07 -4.87
C GLU A 560 11.41 -30.32 -3.69
N ALA A 561 12.73 -30.31 -3.92
CA ALA A 561 13.71 -30.42 -2.85
C ALA A 561 13.66 -29.24 -1.86
N ILE A 562 13.46 -28.00 -2.34
CA ILE A 562 13.25 -26.82 -1.50
C ILE A 562 12.00 -27.01 -0.62
N ASP A 563 10.88 -27.39 -1.23
CA ASP A 563 9.61 -27.58 -0.50
C ASP A 563 9.73 -28.68 0.56
N GLN A 564 10.45 -29.76 0.26
CA GLN A 564 10.70 -30.86 1.19
C GLN A 564 11.60 -30.42 2.36
N GLU A 565 12.67 -29.65 2.10
CA GLU A 565 13.54 -29.11 3.15
C GLU A 565 12.80 -28.12 4.05
N VAL A 566 11.99 -27.22 3.47
CA VAL A 566 11.16 -26.28 4.24
C VAL A 566 10.19 -27.04 5.15
N LYS A 567 9.52 -28.07 4.60
CA LYS A 567 8.64 -28.93 5.37
C LYS A 567 9.38 -29.61 6.53
N GLU A 568 10.55 -30.18 6.29
CA GLU A 568 11.35 -30.85 7.33
C GLU A 568 11.78 -29.90 8.45
N ILE A 569 12.21 -28.68 8.10
CA ILE A 569 12.58 -27.64 9.08
C ILE A 569 11.38 -27.29 9.97
N VAL A 570 10.22 -27.06 9.37
CA VAL A 570 8.99 -26.69 10.10
C VAL A 570 8.48 -27.85 10.94
N GLU A 571 8.46 -29.08 10.43
CA GLU A 571 8.04 -30.28 11.17
C GLU A 571 8.98 -30.57 12.36
N THR A 572 10.30 -30.41 12.16
CA THR A 572 11.28 -30.59 13.24
C THR A 572 11.09 -29.54 14.34
N ALA A 573 10.89 -28.28 13.96
CA ALA A 573 10.64 -27.19 14.91
C ALA A 573 9.31 -27.38 15.66
N HIS A 574 8.26 -27.87 14.98
CA HIS A 574 6.99 -28.25 15.61
C HIS A 574 7.20 -29.36 16.64
N GLN A 575 7.96 -30.39 16.28
CA GLN A 575 8.25 -31.50 17.20
C GLN A 575 9.05 -31.04 18.42
N GLN A 576 10.04 -30.17 18.24
CA GLN A 576 10.78 -29.58 19.35
C GLN A 576 9.87 -28.79 20.30
N ALA A 577 8.96 -27.98 19.76
CA ALA A 577 7.98 -27.26 20.56
C ALA A 577 7.05 -28.22 21.33
N LEU A 578 6.56 -29.28 20.68
CA LEU A 578 5.76 -30.32 21.35
C LEU A 578 6.52 -30.99 22.50
N ASP A 579 7.78 -31.33 22.30
CA ASP A 579 8.59 -32.03 23.30
C ASP A 579 8.88 -31.13 24.52
N ILE A 580 9.20 -29.85 24.30
CA ILE A 580 9.36 -28.85 25.37
C ILE A 580 8.05 -28.72 26.17
N LEU A 581 6.91 -28.56 25.49
CA LEU A 581 5.63 -28.34 26.15
C LEU A 581 5.12 -29.59 26.89
N LYS A 582 5.39 -30.79 26.37
CA LYS A 582 5.05 -32.06 27.04
C LYS A 582 5.90 -32.27 28.29
N ALA A 583 7.20 -32.00 28.23
CA ALA A 583 8.10 -32.11 29.37
C ALA A 583 7.72 -31.13 30.50
N ASN A 584 7.17 -29.97 30.13
CA ASN A 584 6.83 -28.90 31.06
C ASN A 584 5.31 -28.72 31.25
N ARG A 585 4.53 -29.80 31.12
CA ARG A 585 3.05 -29.73 31.11
C ARG A 585 2.46 -29.10 32.38
N GLU A 586 2.98 -29.43 33.55
CA GLU A 586 2.49 -28.87 34.83
C GLU A 586 2.73 -27.36 34.92
N LEU A 587 3.89 -26.89 34.43
CA LEU A 587 4.23 -25.47 34.38
C LEU A 587 3.37 -24.73 33.36
N LEU A 588 3.12 -25.34 32.19
CA LEU A 588 2.18 -24.81 31.19
C LEU A 588 0.78 -24.59 31.79
N GLU A 589 0.26 -25.56 32.54
CA GLU A 589 -1.03 -25.44 33.23
C GLU A 589 -1.01 -24.33 34.29
N THR A 590 0.06 -24.24 35.09
CA THR A 590 0.23 -23.24 36.15
C THR A 590 0.26 -21.81 35.60
N ILE A 591 1.12 -21.54 34.60
CA ILE A 591 1.24 -20.21 33.98
C ILE A 591 -0.08 -19.84 33.30
N THR A 592 -0.73 -20.78 32.62
CA THR A 592 -2.01 -20.54 31.95
C THR A 592 -3.11 -20.19 32.94
N GLN A 593 -3.16 -20.87 34.09
CA GLN A 593 -4.16 -20.60 35.12
C GLN A 593 -3.98 -19.19 35.71
N GLN A 594 -2.74 -18.79 35.98
CA GLN A 594 -2.43 -17.43 36.39
C GLN A 594 -2.82 -16.41 35.32
N LEU A 595 -2.52 -16.67 34.05
CA LEU A 595 -2.87 -15.79 32.94
C LEU A 595 -4.39 -15.65 32.75
N LEU A 596 -5.17 -16.70 33.01
CA LEU A 596 -6.63 -16.63 32.96
C LEU A 596 -7.21 -15.78 34.09
N GLU A 597 -6.56 -15.76 35.26
CA GLU A 597 -6.95 -14.95 36.41
C GLU A 597 -6.58 -13.47 36.24
N THR A 598 -5.36 -13.16 35.77
CA THR A 598 -4.85 -11.79 35.69
C THR A 598 -4.99 -11.16 34.30
N GLU A 599 -5.30 -11.94 33.26
CA GLU A 599 -5.35 -11.59 31.83
C GLU A 599 -4.03 -11.12 31.21
N VAL A 600 -3.08 -10.71 32.05
CA VAL A 600 -1.74 -10.24 31.71
C VAL A 600 -0.74 -10.76 32.74
N VAL A 601 0.41 -11.24 32.28
CA VAL A 601 1.56 -11.61 33.11
C VAL A 601 2.81 -10.98 32.51
N GLU A 602 3.56 -10.22 33.31
CA GLU A 602 4.74 -9.46 32.85
C GLU A 602 5.81 -9.32 33.93
N GLY A 603 7.01 -8.87 33.53
CA GLY A 603 8.11 -8.51 34.43
C GLY A 603 8.69 -9.69 35.21
N GLU A 604 9.15 -9.43 36.44
CA GLU A 604 9.83 -10.46 37.26
C GLU A 604 8.96 -11.70 37.53
N ALA A 605 7.63 -11.52 37.64
CA ALA A 605 6.72 -12.64 37.86
C ALA A 605 6.76 -13.62 36.68
N LEU A 606 6.73 -13.08 35.46
CA LEU A 606 6.87 -13.88 34.25
C LEU A 606 8.26 -14.54 34.16
N HIS A 607 9.32 -13.78 34.44
CA HIS A 607 10.69 -14.29 34.33
C HIS A 607 10.95 -15.43 35.32
N LYS A 608 10.42 -15.36 36.55
CA LYS A 608 10.52 -16.45 37.53
C LYS A 608 9.85 -17.72 37.04
N LEU A 609 8.64 -17.61 36.48
CA LEU A 609 7.91 -18.75 35.93
C LEU A 609 8.61 -19.35 34.71
N LEU A 610 9.12 -18.51 33.81
CA LEU A 610 9.80 -18.97 32.60
C LEU A 610 11.20 -19.55 32.89
N ALA A 611 11.86 -19.13 33.97
CA ALA A 611 13.15 -19.69 34.38
C ALA A 611 13.07 -21.16 34.85
N GLU A 612 11.87 -21.63 35.21
CA GLU A 612 11.62 -23.02 35.61
C GLU A 612 11.41 -23.97 34.41
N VAL A 613 11.32 -23.44 33.19
CA VAL A 613 11.10 -24.25 31.98
C VAL A 613 12.33 -25.11 31.70
N LEU A 614 12.14 -26.42 31.67
CA LEU A 614 13.20 -27.39 31.38
C LEU A 614 13.53 -27.40 29.88
N PRO A 615 14.81 -27.21 29.50
CA PRO A 615 15.25 -27.41 28.12
C PRO A 615 15.25 -28.89 27.72
N LEU A 616 15.15 -29.15 26.42
CA LEU A 616 15.15 -30.51 25.84
C LEU A 616 16.32 -31.37 26.33
N ASP A 617 17.52 -30.78 26.45
CA ASP A 617 18.74 -31.48 26.88
C ASP A 617 18.68 -31.96 28.34
N LYS A 618 17.88 -31.30 29.20
CA LYS A 618 17.72 -31.68 30.61
C LYS A 618 16.49 -32.57 30.83
N ALA A 619 15.43 -32.40 30.04
CA ALA A 619 14.24 -33.24 30.10
C ALA A 619 14.52 -34.72 29.75
N ALA A 620 15.47 -34.97 28.85
CA ALA A 620 15.91 -36.32 28.50
C ALA A 620 16.74 -37.02 29.61
N ALA A 621 17.28 -36.27 30.57
CA ALA A 621 18.06 -36.80 31.70
C ALA A 621 17.24 -37.02 32.98
N SER A 622 15.98 -36.57 33.00
CA SER A 622 15.03 -36.71 34.13
C SER A 622 14.03 -37.85 33.97
N VAL A 623 14.12 -38.62 32.89
CA VAL A 623 13.39 -39.89 32.63
C VAL A 623 14.39 -41.03 32.69
#